data_AF-A0A3M0Y1U7-F1
#
_entry.id   AF-A0A3M0Y1U7-F1
#
_cell.length_a   1.000
_cell.length_b   1.000
_cell.length_c   1.000
_cell.angle_alpha   90.00
_cell.angle_beta   90.00
_cell.angle_gamma   90.00
#
_symmetry.space_group_name_H-M   'P 1'
#
loop_
_entity.id
_entity.type
_entity.pdbx_description
1 polymer ?
#
loop_
_entity_poly.entity_id
_entity_poly.type
_entity_poly.pdbx_seq_one_letter_code
_entity_poly.pdbx_strand_id
1 'polypeptide(L)'
;MHRRDFLAVGAAAAAGVTQGLDAVRAALAAALQTVDARADAASFASQYSVAPGLQYFNHASIGTQPVAVRTARAARLALCETNPWLYVWGGAWEEDLGLARNSAARVLGANADDVAFLRSTTEAFNVLASGLALGPGDEVLFSSLNHIGASACWRRWSA
;
A
#
# COMPACT_ATOMS: atom_id res chain seq x y z
N MET A 1 42.32 -7.22 5.49
CA MET A 1 40.96 -7.42 6.04
C MET A 1 40.72 -8.91 6.17
N HIS A 2 40.46 -9.42 7.38
CA HIS A 2 40.29 -10.85 7.61
C HIS A 2 38.83 -11.28 7.38
N ARG A 3 38.64 -12.46 6.78
CA ARG A 3 37.33 -13.11 6.52
C ARG A 3 36.41 -13.17 7.76
N ARG A 4 36.99 -13.16 8.96
CA ARG A 4 36.26 -13.19 10.24
C ARG A 4 35.62 -11.84 10.57
N ASP A 5 36.28 -10.74 10.22
CA ASP A 5 35.78 -9.38 10.45
C ASP A 5 34.60 -9.07 9.52
N PHE A 6 34.66 -9.55 8.27
CA PHE A 6 33.59 -9.42 7.28
C PHE A 6 32.31 -10.16 7.69
N LEU A 7 32.44 -11.37 8.25
CA LEU A 7 31.29 -12.15 8.73
C LEU A 7 30.68 -11.58 10.01
N ALA A 8 31.50 -11.03 10.92
CA ALA A 8 31.00 -10.37 12.13
C ALA A 8 30.22 -9.08 11.81
N VAL A 9 30.69 -8.28 10.85
CA VAL A 9 29.99 -7.08 10.37
C VAL A 9 28.70 -7.45 9.63
N GLY A 10 28.71 -8.52 8.81
CA GLY A 10 27.52 -8.99 8.12
C GLY A 10 26.42 -9.52 9.05
N ALA A 11 26.78 -10.22 10.13
CA ALA A 11 25.82 -10.72 11.11
C ALA A 11 25.20 -9.60 11.98
N ALA A 12 25.99 -8.59 12.37
CA ALA A 12 25.49 -7.43 13.10
C ALA A 12 24.58 -6.54 12.23
N ALA A 13 24.93 -6.39 10.94
CA ALA A 13 24.08 -5.72 9.97
C ALA A 13 22.75 -6.46 9.79
N ALA A 14 22.73 -7.79 9.69
CA ALA A 14 21.48 -8.55 9.58
C ALA A 14 20.57 -8.41 10.81
N ALA A 15 21.13 -8.41 12.03
CA ALA A 15 20.37 -8.30 13.28
C ALA A 15 19.83 -6.89 13.57
N GLY A 16 20.58 -5.83 13.25
CA GLY A 16 20.11 -4.45 13.42
C GLY A 16 19.03 -4.04 12.41
N VAL A 17 18.88 -4.81 11.33
CA VAL A 17 18.10 -4.45 10.15
C VAL A 17 16.74 -5.18 10.16
N THR A 18 16.64 -6.39 10.71
CA THR A 18 15.33 -7.00 11.07
C THR A 18 14.61 -6.24 12.18
N GLN A 19 15.35 -5.70 13.17
CA GLN A 19 14.79 -4.81 14.19
C GLN A 19 14.15 -3.54 13.62
N GLY A 20 14.60 -3.08 12.44
CA GLY A 20 14.05 -1.91 11.76
C GLY A 20 12.59 -2.09 11.36
N LEU A 21 12.18 -3.28 10.91
CA LEU A 21 10.79 -3.55 10.52
C LEU A 21 9.87 -3.69 11.71
N ASP A 22 10.27 -4.45 12.72
CA ASP A 22 9.49 -4.59 13.93
C ASP A 22 9.30 -3.23 14.61
N ALA A 23 10.33 -2.39 14.62
CA ALA A 23 10.24 -1.03 15.13
C ALA A 23 9.30 -0.15 14.30
N VAL A 24 9.39 -0.17 12.96
CA VAL A 24 8.49 0.60 12.08
C VAL A 24 7.04 0.11 12.23
N ARG A 25 6.82 -1.21 12.26
CA ARG A 25 5.50 -1.81 12.45
C ARG A 25 4.92 -1.47 13.81
N ALA A 26 5.71 -1.59 14.88
CA ALA A 26 5.28 -1.24 16.24
C ALA A 26 4.98 0.26 16.36
N ALA A 27 5.83 1.13 15.79
CA ALA A 27 5.61 2.57 15.78
C ALA A 27 4.35 2.95 15.00
N LEU A 28 4.12 2.33 13.83
CA LEU A 28 2.89 2.54 13.08
C LEU A 28 1.66 2.01 13.83
N ALA A 29 1.72 0.82 14.42
CA ALA A 29 0.62 0.25 15.19
C ALA A 29 0.27 1.14 16.39
N ALA A 30 1.27 1.64 17.13
CA ALA A 30 1.06 2.58 18.22
C ALA A 30 0.48 3.91 17.71
N ALA A 31 0.97 4.44 16.59
CA ALA A 31 0.42 5.65 15.97
C ALA A 31 -1.02 5.44 15.50
N LEU A 32 -1.38 4.26 14.99
CA LEU A 32 -2.76 3.95 14.58
C LEU A 32 -3.71 3.82 15.78
N GLN A 33 -3.22 3.46 16.97
CA GLN A 33 -4.04 3.49 18.19
C GLN A 33 -4.42 4.91 18.61
N THR A 34 -3.64 5.93 18.24
CA THR A 34 -3.98 7.33 18.50
C THR A 34 -4.81 7.94 17.37
N VAL A 35 -4.98 7.23 16.26
CA VAL A 35 -5.92 7.59 15.19
C VAL A 35 -7.32 7.11 15.57
N ASP A 36 -8.08 7.96 16.24
CA ASP A 36 -9.49 7.69 16.49
C ASP A 36 -10.36 8.31 15.38
N ALA A 37 -10.83 7.47 14.45
CA ALA A 37 -11.77 7.89 13.40
C ALA A 37 -13.15 8.27 13.95
N ARG A 38 -13.40 8.02 15.24
CA ARG A 38 -14.61 8.41 15.99
C ARG A 38 -14.34 9.58 16.96
N ALA A 39 -13.11 10.08 17.04
CA ALA A 39 -12.79 11.29 17.79
C ALA A 39 -13.45 12.52 17.14
N ASP A 40 -13.43 13.64 17.86
CA ASP A 40 -13.90 14.90 17.31
C ASP A 40 -13.10 15.27 16.04
N ALA A 41 -13.75 16.06 15.16
CA ALA A 41 -13.21 16.41 13.86
C ALA A 41 -11.86 17.15 13.92
N ALA A 42 -11.58 17.88 15.00
CA ALA A 42 -10.32 18.63 15.14
C ALA A 42 -9.16 17.68 15.43
N SER A 43 -9.37 16.67 16.30
CA SER A 43 -8.40 15.62 16.56
C SER A 43 -8.06 14.84 15.28
N PHE A 44 -9.06 14.45 14.49
CA PHE A 44 -8.84 13.75 13.22
C PHE A 44 -8.11 14.63 12.19
N ALA A 45 -8.48 15.91 12.07
CA ALA A 45 -7.83 16.84 11.15
C ALA A 45 -6.34 17.06 11.48
N SER A 46 -5.96 17.02 12.77
CA SER A 46 -4.57 17.19 13.21
C SER A 46 -3.60 16.11 12.69
N GLN A 47 -4.13 14.98 12.23
CA GLN A 47 -3.35 13.88 11.68
C GLN A 47 -2.89 14.12 10.24
N TYR A 48 -3.33 15.20 9.60
CA TYR A 48 -2.99 15.55 8.24
C TYR A 48 -2.16 16.84 8.18
N SER A 49 -1.29 16.94 7.18
CA SER A 49 -0.43 18.12 7.00
C SER A 49 -1.03 19.13 6.01
N VAL A 50 -2.34 19.33 6.03
CA VAL A 50 -3.01 20.34 5.20
C VAL A 50 -2.55 21.73 5.65
N ALA A 51 -2.24 22.61 4.70
CA ALA A 51 -1.69 23.93 5.00
C ALA A 51 -2.65 24.74 5.91
N PRO A 52 -2.14 25.46 6.93
CA PRO A 52 -2.99 26.30 7.76
C PRO A 52 -3.81 27.29 6.91
N GLY A 53 -5.12 27.36 7.18
CA GLY A 53 -6.05 28.21 6.44
C GLY A 53 -6.56 27.64 5.10
N LEU A 54 -6.05 26.52 4.62
CA LEU A 54 -6.55 25.86 3.40
C LEU A 54 -7.80 25.02 3.70
N GLN A 55 -8.92 25.38 3.05
CA GLN A 55 -10.14 24.58 3.06
C GLN A 55 -10.12 23.59 1.90
N TYR A 56 -9.68 22.35 2.17
CA TYR A 56 -9.50 21.34 1.13
C TYR A 56 -10.75 20.47 0.95
N PHE A 57 -11.55 20.75 -0.09
CA PHE A 57 -12.78 20.00 -0.38
C PHE A 57 -12.67 19.05 -1.59
N ASN A 58 -11.44 18.75 -2.05
CA ASN A 58 -11.20 17.89 -3.23
C ASN A 58 -10.77 16.44 -2.88
N HIS A 59 -11.11 15.97 -1.68
CA HIS A 59 -10.68 14.64 -1.17
C HIS A 59 -11.13 13.46 -2.04
N ALA A 60 -12.24 13.61 -2.78
CA ALA A 60 -12.73 12.56 -3.69
C ALA A 60 -11.85 12.39 -4.93
N SER A 61 -11.12 13.43 -5.34
CA SER A 61 -10.17 13.36 -6.45
C SER A 61 -8.79 12.92 -5.96
N ILE A 62 -8.25 13.65 -4.98
CA ILE A 62 -6.91 13.39 -4.44
C ILE A 62 -6.95 13.57 -2.93
N GLY A 63 -6.54 12.54 -2.19
CA GLY A 63 -6.44 12.57 -0.74
C GLY A 63 -5.04 12.95 -0.27
N THR A 64 -4.95 13.48 0.94
CA THR A 64 -3.70 13.53 1.70
C THR A 64 -3.60 12.29 2.58
N GLN A 65 -2.38 11.83 2.83
CA GLN A 65 -2.14 10.69 3.73
C GLN A 65 -1.96 11.20 5.17
N PRO A 66 -2.48 10.49 6.19
CA PRO A 66 -2.15 10.77 7.58
C PRO A 66 -0.63 10.76 7.82
N VAL A 67 -0.16 11.60 8.73
CA VAL A 67 1.26 11.76 9.08
C VAL A 67 1.88 10.40 9.43
N ALA A 68 1.19 9.57 10.22
CA ALA A 68 1.66 8.23 10.59
C ALA A 68 1.96 7.34 9.38
N VAL A 69 1.08 7.33 8.38
CA VAL A 69 1.23 6.53 7.15
C VAL A 69 2.42 7.02 6.32
N ARG A 70 2.54 8.35 6.15
CA ARG A 70 3.67 8.94 5.41
C ARG A 70 5.00 8.65 6.09
N THR A 71 5.06 8.75 7.42
CA THR A 71 6.27 8.44 8.21
C THR A 71 6.68 6.98 8.06
N ALA A 72 5.73 6.04 8.20
CA ALA A 72 6.01 4.62 8.02
C ALA A 72 6.50 4.30 6.59
N ARG A 73 5.90 4.91 5.57
CA ARG A 73 6.35 4.77 4.18
C ARG A 73 7.78 5.26 3.99
N ALA A 74 8.12 6.43 4.52
CA ALA A 74 9.47 6.98 4.42
C ALA A 74 10.51 6.08 5.11
N ALA A 75 10.19 5.57 6.31
CA ALA A 75 11.05 4.64 7.02
C ALA A 75 11.26 3.32 6.25
N ARG A 76 10.19 2.77 5.65
CA ARG A 76 10.28 1.55 4.83
C ARG A 76 11.16 1.74 3.60
N LEU A 77 11.10 2.90 2.94
CA LEU A 77 11.98 3.22 1.81
C LEU A 77 13.44 3.30 2.26
N ALA A 78 13.72 4.01 3.36
CA ALA A 78 15.07 4.09 3.92
C ALA A 78 15.61 2.71 4.29
N LEU A 79 14.76 1.82 4.82
CA LEU A 79 15.14 0.43 5.10
C LEU A 79 15.50 -0.35 3.84
N CYS A 80 14.74 -0.20 2.75
CA CYS A 80 15.08 -0.84 1.47
C CYS A 80 16.51 -0.52 1.02
N GLU A 81 16.97 0.72 1.22
CA GLU A 81 18.32 1.14 0.83
C GLU A 81 19.42 0.46 1.66
N THR A 82 19.11 -0.02 2.88
CA THR A 82 20.10 -0.71 3.72
C THR A 82 20.43 -2.13 3.20
N ASN A 83 19.47 -2.79 2.55
CA ASN A 83 19.63 -4.11 1.95
C ASN A 83 18.50 -4.37 0.93
N PRO A 84 18.67 -3.95 -0.34
CA PRO A 84 17.59 -3.97 -1.32
C PRO A 84 17.15 -5.39 -1.68
N TRP A 85 18.07 -6.36 -1.68
CA TRP A 85 17.69 -7.75 -1.95
C TRP A 85 16.72 -8.25 -0.86
N LEU A 86 17.08 -8.11 0.41
CA LEU A 86 16.28 -8.63 1.52
C LEU A 86 14.91 -7.94 1.63
N TYR A 87 14.84 -6.62 1.41
CA TYR A 87 13.63 -5.83 1.68
C TYR A 87 12.76 -5.50 0.48
N VAL A 88 13.22 -5.78 -0.74
CA VAL A 88 12.43 -5.63 -1.96
C VAL A 88 12.02 -6.99 -2.53
N TRP A 89 12.82 -8.05 -2.30
CA TRP A 89 12.57 -9.37 -2.89
C TRP A 89 12.69 -10.55 -1.92
N GLY A 90 13.44 -10.42 -0.82
CA GLY A 90 13.71 -11.51 0.12
C GLY A 90 12.56 -11.78 1.11
N GLY A 91 12.77 -12.75 2.00
CA GLY A 91 11.73 -13.22 2.93
C GLY A 91 11.11 -12.13 3.83
N ALA A 92 11.88 -11.08 4.19
CA ALA A 92 11.34 -9.96 4.96
C ALA A 92 10.28 -9.16 4.18
N TRP A 93 10.43 -9.05 2.85
CA TRP A 93 9.39 -8.48 1.99
C TRP A 93 8.16 -9.38 1.90
N GLU A 94 8.35 -10.69 1.77
CA GLU A 94 7.24 -11.65 1.66
C GLU A 94 6.38 -11.67 2.95
N GLU A 95 7.01 -11.62 4.12
CA GLU A 95 6.32 -11.54 5.41
C GLU A 95 5.50 -10.26 5.55
N ASP A 96 6.11 -9.10 5.30
CA ASP A 96 5.44 -7.79 5.32
C ASP A 96 4.24 -7.76 4.36
N LEU A 97 4.44 -8.28 3.14
CA LEU A 97 3.41 -8.34 2.11
C LEU A 97 2.25 -9.22 2.56
N GLY A 98 2.53 -10.36 3.21
CA GLY A 98 1.53 -11.24 3.80
C GLY A 98 0.70 -10.54 4.89
N LEU A 99 1.36 -9.82 5.81
CA LEU A 99 0.69 -9.05 6.87
C LEU A 99 -0.19 -7.93 6.30
N ALA A 100 0.31 -7.20 5.30
CA ALA A 100 -0.46 -6.16 4.62
C ALA A 100 -1.68 -6.74 3.90
N ARG A 101 -1.51 -7.88 3.20
CA ARG A 101 -2.59 -8.59 2.49
C ARG A 101 -3.67 -9.07 3.47
N ASN A 102 -3.28 -9.68 4.58
CA ASN A 102 -4.20 -10.12 5.64
C ASN A 102 -4.99 -8.94 6.23
N SER A 103 -4.34 -7.79 6.40
CA SER A 103 -5.00 -6.59 6.92
C SER A 103 -6.02 -6.03 5.93
N ALA A 104 -5.66 -5.95 4.64
CA ALA A 104 -6.56 -5.51 3.57
C ALA A 104 -7.76 -6.48 3.40
N ALA A 105 -7.51 -7.78 3.41
CA ALA A 105 -8.54 -8.81 3.32
C ALA A 105 -9.58 -8.69 4.43
N ARG A 106 -9.15 -8.41 5.67
CA ARG A 106 -10.05 -8.17 6.81
C ARG A 106 -10.95 -6.94 6.61
N VAL A 107 -10.40 -5.85 6.06
CA VAL A 107 -11.18 -4.63 5.76
C VAL A 107 -12.20 -4.90 4.66
N LEU A 108 -11.85 -5.72 3.67
CA LEU A 108 -12.69 -6.05 2.52
C LEU A 108 -13.68 -7.20 2.79
N GLY A 109 -13.51 -7.96 3.88
CA GLY A 109 -14.28 -9.18 4.14
C GLY A 109 -13.95 -10.33 3.17
N ALA A 110 -12.72 -10.40 2.68
CA ALA A 110 -12.25 -11.38 1.70
C ALA A 110 -11.18 -12.33 2.30
N ASN A 111 -10.77 -13.37 1.57
CA ASN A 111 -9.57 -14.13 1.93
C ASN A 111 -8.32 -13.37 1.48
N ALA A 112 -7.18 -13.65 2.13
CA ALA A 112 -5.91 -13.04 1.74
C ALA A 112 -5.56 -13.35 0.28
N ASP A 113 -5.79 -14.58 -0.17
CA ASP A 113 -5.50 -15.03 -1.54
C ASP A 113 -6.38 -14.35 -2.60
N ASP A 114 -7.50 -13.73 -2.21
CA ASP A 114 -8.39 -12.98 -3.10
C ASP A 114 -7.96 -11.51 -3.28
N VAL A 115 -6.92 -11.05 -2.56
CA VAL A 115 -6.48 -9.65 -2.57
C VAL A 115 -5.22 -9.50 -3.41
N ALA A 116 -5.23 -8.59 -4.39
CA ALA A 116 -4.05 -8.17 -5.13
C ALA A 116 -3.77 -6.67 -4.94
N PHE A 117 -2.51 -6.29 -4.75
CA PHE A 117 -2.10 -4.89 -4.70
C PHE A 117 -1.69 -4.40 -6.10
N LEU A 118 -2.33 -3.33 -6.55
CA LEU A 118 -2.07 -2.67 -7.83
C LEU A 118 -1.80 -1.18 -7.57
N ARG A 119 -1.27 -0.48 -8.57
CA ARG A 119 -0.89 0.94 -8.43
C ARG A 119 -2.08 1.88 -8.45
N SER A 120 -3.19 1.49 -9.08
CA SER A 120 -4.41 2.31 -9.18
C SER A 120 -5.64 1.51 -9.59
N THR A 121 -6.82 2.10 -9.42
CA THR A 121 -8.09 1.57 -9.94
C THR A 121 -8.07 1.43 -11.46
N THR A 122 -7.49 2.39 -12.19
CA THR A 122 -7.38 2.31 -13.65
C THR A 122 -6.57 1.09 -14.09
N GLU A 123 -5.46 0.79 -13.40
CA GLU A 123 -4.69 -0.43 -13.66
C GLU A 123 -5.51 -1.68 -13.37
N ALA A 124 -6.25 -1.72 -12.26
CA ALA A 124 -7.11 -2.85 -11.92
C ALA A 124 -8.12 -3.17 -13.03
N PHE A 125 -8.81 -2.17 -13.57
CA PHE A 125 -9.75 -2.37 -14.66
C PHE A 125 -9.08 -2.80 -15.98
N ASN A 126 -7.84 -2.36 -16.24
CA ASN A 126 -7.08 -2.83 -17.42
C ASN A 126 -6.61 -4.28 -17.27
N VAL A 127 -6.20 -4.68 -16.07
CA VAL A 127 -5.85 -6.07 -15.75
C VAL A 127 -7.09 -6.96 -15.92
N LEU A 128 -8.25 -6.55 -15.38
CA LEU A 128 -9.51 -7.29 -15.53
C LEU A 128 -9.90 -7.43 -17.01
N ALA A 129 -9.94 -6.32 -17.75
CA ALA A 129 -10.30 -6.34 -19.17
C ALA A 129 -9.37 -7.22 -20.02
N SER A 130 -8.11 -7.38 -19.59
CA SER A 130 -7.08 -8.21 -20.26
C SER A 130 -7.00 -9.64 -19.78
N GLY A 131 -7.43 -9.92 -18.56
CA GLY A 131 -7.39 -11.26 -17.97
C GLY A 131 -8.67 -12.06 -18.19
N LEU A 132 -9.80 -11.41 -18.43
CA LEU A 132 -11.05 -12.10 -18.75
C LEU A 132 -11.00 -12.69 -20.15
N ALA A 133 -11.38 -13.97 -20.26
CA ALA A 133 -11.45 -14.72 -21.52
C ALA A 133 -12.72 -14.40 -22.31
N LEU A 134 -12.93 -13.12 -22.64
CA LEU A 134 -14.08 -12.67 -23.42
C LEU A 134 -13.96 -13.14 -24.87
N GLY A 135 -15.06 -13.68 -25.40
CA GLY A 135 -15.16 -14.19 -26.77
C GLY A 135 -16.31 -13.55 -27.57
N PRO A 136 -16.45 -13.93 -28.85
CA PRO A 136 -17.58 -13.51 -29.67
C PRO A 136 -18.91 -13.86 -29.01
N GLY A 137 -19.79 -12.87 -28.87
CA GLY A 137 -21.11 -13.02 -28.26
C GLY A 137 -21.16 -12.68 -26.77
N ASP A 138 -20.02 -12.49 -26.09
CA ASP A 138 -20.01 -11.98 -24.72
C ASP A 138 -20.31 -10.48 -24.68
N GLU A 139 -21.06 -10.07 -23.65
CA GLU A 139 -21.43 -8.67 -23.44
C GLU A 139 -20.82 -8.13 -22.14
N VAL A 140 -20.27 -6.91 -22.20
CA VAL A 140 -19.75 -6.21 -21.03
C VAL A 140 -20.68 -5.05 -20.69
N LEU A 141 -21.35 -5.15 -19.54
CA LEU A 141 -22.29 -4.15 -19.06
C LEU A 141 -21.68 -3.33 -17.92
N PHE A 142 -21.72 -2.01 -18.04
CA PHE A 142 -21.37 -1.08 -16.97
C PHE A 142 -22.19 0.21 -17.09
N SER A 143 -22.32 0.94 -15.97
CA SER A 143 -23.12 2.16 -15.92
C SER A 143 -22.47 3.30 -16.71
N SER A 144 -23.29 4.16 -17.31
CA SER A 144 -22.83 5.43 -17.91
C SER A 144 -22.24 6.39 -16.88
N LEU A 145 -22.46 6.14 -15.58
CA LEU A 145 -21.87 6.89 -14.47
C LEU A 145 -20.46 6.41 -14.09
N ASN A 146 -19.95 5.32 -14.67
CA ASN A 146 -18.61 4.85 -14.37
C ASN A 146 -17.55 5.89 -14.76
N HIS A 147 -16.60 6.10 -13.85
CA HIS A 147 -15.41 6.91 -14.12
C HIS A 147 -14.64 6.38 -15.35
N ILE A 148 -14.02 7.27 -16.13
CA ILE A 148 -13.31 6.91 -17.37
C ILE A 148 -12.24 5.82 -17.16
N GLY A 149 -11.53 5.88 -16.02
CA GLY A 149 -10.51 4.88 -15.66
C GLY A 149 -11.07 3.47 -15.44
N ALA A 150 -12.38 3.33 -15.19
CA ALA A 150 -13.07 2.06 -15.01
C ALA A 150 -13.87 1.62 -16.25
N SER A 151 -14.00 2.47 -17.27
CA SER A 151 -14.84 2.22 -18.46
C SER A 151 -14.08 2.16 -19.78
N ALA A 152 -12.98 2.91 -19.92
CA ALA A 152 -12.28 3.05 -21.20
C ALA A 152 -11.68 1.73 -21.71
N CYS A 153 -11.18 0.87 -20.83
CA CYS A 153 -10.53 -0.39 -21.22
C CYS A 153 -11.50 -1.35 -21.94
N TRP A 154 -12.81 -1.27 -21.68
CA TRP A 154 -13.80 -2.16 -22.29
C TRP A 154 -14.08 -1.83 -23.75
N ARG A 155 -13.81 -0.59 -24.20
CA ARG A 155 -14.04 -0.17 -25.59
C ARG A 155 -13.19 -0.92 -26.62
N ARG A 156 -12.11 -1.59 -26.20
CA ARG A 156 -11.35 -2.45 -27.11
C ARG A 156 -12.11 -3.69 -27.56
N TRP A 157 -13.19 -4.05 -26.86
CA TRP A 157 -14.04 -5.21 -27.12
C TRP A 157 -15.34 -4.83 -27.83
N SER A 158 -15.63 -3.54 -28.03
CA SER A 158 -16.72 -3.11 -28.91
C SER A 158 -16.24 -3.17 -30.35
N ALA A 159 -16.68 -4.19 -31.08
CA ALA A 159 -16.56 -4.27 -32.54
C ALA A 159 -17.48 -3.24 -33.24
#